data_AF-A0A7T8K8Q8-F1
#
_entry.id   AF-A0A7T8K8Q8-F1
#
_cell.length_a   1.000
_cell.length_b   1.000
_cell.length_c   1.000
_cell.angle_alpha   90.00
_cell.angle_beta   90.00
_cell.angle_gamma   90.00
#
_symmetry.space_group_name_H-M   'P 1'
#
loop_
_entity.id
_entity.type
_entity.pdbx_description
1 polymer ?
#
loop_
_entity_poly.entity_id
_entity_poly.type
_entity_poly.pdbx_seq_one_letter_code
_entity_poly.pdbx_strand_id
1 'polypeptide(L)'
;EKFMGKSLLEDNLKFGSTPRVGATTLYHAGVIGTGNKSRLPLKENEFAQDNAHLFVNILFKICQYESREKAKEANKQLALLCVDLISPDVMYNGLPWPDEEFTKVTVERDLEIKRTFDAHPILWPILFGLAESRPALCYCSVLIRALLAIAITHWQSASSTVKKASDTVANALETKRILELMAVGQFLPHPLRSVGDIIGILSPFHVHLILLDIWIFMRENVPSPAAFVVSPSGGFYREFGPYKSIKSHCERLRLIMLKYIPQVATEFIQFFIEPEV
;
A
#
# COMPACT_ATOMS: atom_id res chain seq x y z
N GLU A 1 0.74 -31.31 -6.05
CA GLU A 1 1.68 -32.41 -6.35
C GLU A 1 0.93 -33.54 -7.02
N LYS A 2 1.55 -34.17 -8.03
CA LYS A 2 1.10 -35.44 -8.62
C LYS A 2 0.89 -36.45 -7.50
N PHE A 3 -0.26 -37.13 -7.47
CA PHE A 3 -0.45 -38.38 -6.73
C PHE A 3 0.51 -39.42 -7.34
N MET A 4 1.77 -39.39 -6.92
CA MET A 4 2.70 -40.50 -7.09
C MET A 4 2.14 -41.62 -6.22
N GLY A 5 1.57 -42.63 -6.87
CA GLY A 5 0.79 -43.70 -6.27
C GLY A 5 1.52 -44.39 -5.11
N LYS A 6 1.19 -43.99 -3.89
CA LYS A 6 1.22 -44.89 -2.75
C LYS A 6 -0.10 -45.62 -2.76
N SER A 7 -0.05 -46.95 -2.70
CA SER A 7 -1.28 -47.74 -2.64
C SER A 7 -2.03 -47.36 -1.36
N LEU A 8 -3.35 -47.15 -1.44
CA LEU A 8 -4.19 -46.90 -0.25
C LEU A 8 -3.98 -47.98 0.83
N LEU A 9 -3.57 -49.18 0.42
CA LEU A 9 -3.18 -50.27 1.30
C LEU A 9 -1.95 -49.93 2.15
N GLU A 10 -0.92 -49.33 1.58
CA GLU A 10 0.33 -48.97 2.29
C GLU A 10 0.10 -47.87 3.33
N ASP A 11 -0.77 -46.91 3.02
CA ASP A 11 -1.14 -45.87 3.98
C ASP A 11 -2.04 -46.42 5.10
N ASN A 12 -2.96 -47.34 4.79
CA ASN A 12 -3.78 -48.01 5.79
C ASN A 12 -2.97 -48.91 6.74
N LEU A 13 -1.89 -49.54 6.25
CA LEU A 13 -0.99 -50.37 7.06
C LEU A 13 -0.30 -49.57 8.18
N LYS A 14 -0.08 -48.26 8.01
CA LYS A 14 0.50 -47.38 9.03
C LYS A 14 -0.37 -47.26 10.29
N PHE A 15 -1.69 -47.36 10.13
CA PHE A 15 -2.64 -47.35 11.25
C PHE A 15 -2.80 -48.73 11.91
N GLY A 16 -2.38 -49.81 11.23
CA GLY A 16 -2.46 -51.17 11.74
C GLY A 16 -1.41 -51.50 12.82
N SER A 17 -0.28 -50.78 12.83
CA SER A 17 0.84 -51.00 13.76
C SER A 17 0.72 -50.24 15.10
N THR A 18 -0.29 -49.39 15.27
CA THR A 18 -0.51 -48.66 16.54
C THR A 18 -1.31 -49.51 17.53
N PRO A 19 -1.00 -49.48 18.84
CA PRO A 19 -1.64 -50.35 19.83
C PRO A 19 -3.16 -50.12 19.84
N ARG A 20 -3.91 -51.21 19.59
CA ARG A 20 -5.37 -51.20 19.68
C ARG A 20 -5.77 -51.04 21.14
N VAL A 21 -6.57 -50.02 21.41
CA VAL A 21 -7.15 -49.77 22.74
C VAL A 21 -8.33 -50.73 22.94
N GLY A 22 -8.04 -52.00 23.22
CA GLY A 22 -9.02 -52.99 23.68
C GLY A 22 -10.32 -53.11 22.87
N ALA A 23 -11.40 -53.54 23.54
CA ALA A 23 -12.74 -53.76 22.98
C ALA A 23 -13.60 -52.49 22.87
N THR A 24 -12.99 -51.31 22.98
CA THR A 24 -13.67 -50.01 22.95
C THR A 24 -13.40 -49.28 21.65
N THR A 25 -14.32 -48.39 21.25
CA THR A 25 -14.17 -47.54 20.07
C THR A 25 -12.93 -46.62 20.18
N LEU A 26 -12.37 -46.21 19.03
CA LEU A 26 -11.27 -45.24 18.95
C LEU A 26 -11.56 -43.97 19.78
N TYR A 27 -10.52 -43.40 20.41
CA TYR A 27 -10.64 -42.22 21.28
C TYR A 27 -11.06 -40.93 20.56
N HIS A 28 -10.99 -40.87 19.23
CA HIS A 28 -11.42 -39.71 18.44
C HIS A 28 -12.52 -40.08 17.44
N ALA A 29 -13.40 -39.12 17.15
CA ALA A 29 -14.50 -39.28 16.18
C ALA A 29 -14.07 -39.04 14.71
N GLY A 30 -12.80 -38.76 14.47
CA GLY A 30 -12.22 -38.56 13.13
C GLY A 30 -11.08 -37.54 13.16
N VAL A 31 -10.51 -37.23 12.00
CA VAL A 31 -9.54 -36.15 11.80
C VAL A 31 -10.14 -35.15 10.82
N ILE A 32 -10.12 -33.85 11.16
CA ILE A 32 -10.55 -32.78 10.25
C ILE A 32 -9.36 -32.41 9.36
N GLY A 33 -9.50 -32.59 8.04
CA GLY A 33 -8.48 -32.25 7.05
C GLY A 33 -7.28 -33.21 7.06
N THR A 34 -6.13 -32.73 6.59
CA THR A 34 -4.91 -33.54 6.40
C THR A 34 -3.89 -33.41 7.55
N GLY A 35 -4.27 -32.79 8.67
CA GLY A 35 -3.37 -32.54 9.79
C GLY A 35 -2.33 -31.43 9.49
N ASN A 36 -1.14 -31.55 10.08
CA ASN A 36 -0.10 -30.51 10.04
C ASN A 36 0.34 -30.24 8.59
N LYS A 37 0.00 -29.05 8.06
CA LYS A 37 0.39 -28.65 6.71
C LYS A 37 1.90 -28.43 6.67
N SER A 38 2.64 -29.32 6.02
CA SER A 38 4.05 -29.10 5.68
C SER A 38 4.13 -27.89 4.76
N ARG A 39 4.38 -26.70 5.32
CA ARG A 39 4.72 -25.52 4.53
C ARG A 39 6.08 -25.79 3.90
N LEU A 40 6.10 -25.95 2.58
CA LEU A 40 7.37 -25.98 1.85
C LEU A 40 8.15 -24.70 2.22
N PRO A 41 9.42 -24.81 2.62
CA PRO A 41 10.21 -23.63 2.91
C PRO A 41 10.27 -22.76 1.66
N LEU A 42 9.96 -21.47 1.82
CA LEU A 42 10.18 -20.47 0.78
C LEU A 42 11.67 -20.49 0.47
N LYS A 43 12.04 -20.86 -0.76
CA LYS A 43 13.43 -20.75 -1.20
C LYS A 43 13.74 -19.27 -1.39
N GLU A 44 14.53 -18.71 -0.50
CA GLU A 44 15.12 -17.39 -0.69
C GLU A 44 16.00 -17.44 -1.94
N ASN A 45 15.67 -16.59 -2.92
CA ASN A 45 16.47 -16.44 -4.12
C ASN A 45 17.28 -15.16 -3.97
N GLU A 46 18.60 -15.30 -3.79
CA GLU A 46 19.54 -14.20 -3.57
C GLU A 46 19.45 -13.13 -4.68
N PHE A 47 19.16 -13.55 -5.93
CA PHE A 47 19.06 -12.65 -7.08
C PHE A 47 17.66 -12.05 -7.29
N ALA A 48 16.68 -12.35 -6.42
CA ALA A 48 15.30 -11.91 -6.64
C ALA A 48 15.17 -10.37 -6.69
N GLN A 49 15.90 -9.68 -5.82
CA GLN A 49 15.86 -8.21 -5.75
C GLN A 49 16.52 -7.58 -6.99
N ASP A 50 17.69 -8.09 -7.40
CA ASP A 50 18.40 -7.61 -8.59
C ASP A 50 17.60 -7.84 -9.87
N ASN A 51 16.98 -9.02 -10.00
CA ASN A 51 16.12 -9.35 -11.12
C ASN A 51 14.88 -8.45 -11.16
N ALA A 52 14.26 -8.17 -10.01
CA ALA A 52 13.14 -7.24 -9.93
C ALA A 52 13.54 -5.82 -10.35
N HIS A 53 14.69 -5.33 -9.86
CA HIS A 53 15.22 -4.03 -10.25
C HIS A 53 15.54 -3.95 -11.75
N LEU A 54 16.21 -4.97 -12.31
CA LEU A 54 16.50 -5.05 -13.74
C LEU A 54 15.22 -5.08 -14.58
N PHE A 55 14.23 -5.86 -14.18
CA PHE A 55 12.93 -5.95 -14.84
C PHE A 55 12.24 -4.59 -14.90
N VAL A 56 12.15 -3.89 -13.76
CA VAL A 56 11.52 -2.57 -13.66
C VAL A 56 12.26 -1.54 -14.52
N ASN A 57 13.60 -1.56 -14.50
CA ASN A 57 14.40 -0.67 -15.34
C ASN A 57 14.20 -0.92 -16.84
N ILE A 58 14.15 -2.18 -17.27
CA ILE A 58 13.87 -2.53 -18.66
C ILE A 58 12.46 -2.07 -19.04
N LEU A 59 11.48 -2.29 -18.18
CA LEU A 59 10.09 -1.90 -18.39
C LEU A 59 9.96 -0.39 -18.66
N PHE A 60 10.55 0.47 -17.81
CA PHE A 60 10.49 1.91 -18.01
C PHE A 60 11.37 2.40 -19.17
N LYS A 61 12.48 1.73 -19.47
CA LYS A 61 13.26 2.01 -20.70
C LYS A 61 12.44 1.74 -21.97
N ILE A 62 11.64 0.67 -21.99
CA ILE A 62 10.73 0.38 -23.11
C ILE A 62 9.68 1.48 -23.23
N CYS A 63 9.10 1.93 -22.12
CA CYS A 63 8.14 3.03 -22.13
C CYS A 63 8.76 4.35 -22.66
N GLN A 64 10.07 4.55 -22.52
CA GLN A 64 10.75 5.80 -22.91
C GLN A 64 11.39 5.77 -24.31
N TYR A 65 11.21 4.69 -25.09
CA TYR A 65 12.02 4.40 -26.29
C TYR A 65 11.99 5.47 -27.40
N GLU A 66 10.86 6.15 -27.64
CA GLU A 66 10.66 6.88 -28.90
C GLU A 66 10.51 8.40 -28.73
N SER A 67 9.34 8.87 -28.28
CA SER A 67 9.04 10.29 -28.10
C SER A 67 8.38 10.53 -26.75
N ARG A 68 8.41 11.77 -26.27
CA ARG A 68 7.82 12.14 -24.99
C ARG A 68 6.30 11.87 -24.93
N GLU A 69 5.59 12.12 -26.03
CA GLU A 69 4.15 11.87 -26.13
C GLU A 69 3.84 10.37 -26.10
N LYS A 70 4.62 9.58 -26.85
CA LYS A 70 4.50 8.13 -26.84
C LYS A 70 4.86 7.53 -25.48
N ALA A 71 5.86 8.10 -24.80
CA ALA A 71 6.22 7.69 -23.46
C ALA A 71 5.11 7.97 -22.44
N LYS A 72 4.42 9.10 -22.57
CA LYS A 72 3.24 9.41 -21.75
C LYS A 72 2.14 8.37 -21.97
N GLU A 73 1.83 8.02 -23.22
CA GLU A 73 0.80 7.01 -23.49
C GLU A 73 1.24 5.61 -23.03
N ALA A 74 2.50 5.23 -23.23
CA ALA A 74 3.03 3.95 -22.75
C ALA A 74 2.95 3.83 -21.22
N ASN A 75 3.32 4.88 -20.48
CA ASN A 75 3.21 4.89 -19.01
C ASN A 75 1.76 4.84 -18.54
N LYS A 76 0.83 5.49 -19.25
CA LYS A 76 -0.61 5.38 -19.00
C LYS A 76 -1.10 3.95 -19.23
N GLN A 77 -0.72 3.31 -20.34
CA GLN A 77 -1.09 1.92 -20.63
C GLN A 77 -0.53 0.97 -19.57
N LEU A 78 0.72 1.17 -19.15
CA LEU A 78 1.32 0.41 -18.06
C LEU A 78 0.53 0.57 -16.74
N ALA A 79 0.14 1.79 -16.40
CA ALA A 79 -0.65 2.07 -15.21
C ALA A 79 -2.03 1.38 -15.25
N LEU A 80 -2.72 1.42 -16.39
CA LEU A 80 -4.01 0.75 -16.59
C LEU A 80 -3.86 -0.78 -16.51
N LEU A 81 -2.84 -1.35 -17.15
CA LEU A 81 -2.55 -2.79 -17.05
C LEU A 81 -2.25 -3.22 -15.62
N CYS A 82 -1.54 -2.40 -14.84
CA CYS A 82 -1.32 -2.69 -13.42
C CYS A 82 -2.64 -2.75 -12.65
N VAL A 83 -3.57 -1.81 -12.92
CA VAL A 83 -4.89 -1.81 -12.29
C VAL A 83 -5.68 -3.05 -12.70
N ASP A 84 -5.73 -3.38 -13.99
CA ASP A 84 -6.49 -4.53 -14.50
C ASP A 84 -5.97 -5.86 -13.92
N LEU A 85 -4.65 -5.99 -13.71
CA LEU A 85 -4.04 -7.19 -13.15
C LEU A 85 -4.26 -7.32 -11.63
N ILE A 86 -4.26 -6.21 -10.89
CA ILE A 86 -4.32 -6.21 -9.42
C ILE A 86 -5.76 -6.09 -8.90
N SER A 87 -6.61 -5.33 -9.60
CA SER A 87 -8.00 -5.06 -9.24
C SER A 87 -8.89 -5.20 -10.48
N PRO A 88 -9.18 -6.44 -10.92
CA PRO A 88 -10.00 -6.69 -12.10
C PRO A 88 -11.47 -6.27 -11.93
N ASP A 89 -11.91 -6.01 -10.69
CA ASP A 89 -13.22 -5.43 -10.43
C ASP A 89 -13.22 -3.96 -10.83
N VAL A 90 -14.01 -3.62 -11.86
CA VAL A 90 -14.12 -2.27 -12.43
C VAL A 90 -14.97 -1.36 -11.53
N MET A 91 -15.72 -1.93 -10.57
CA MET A 91 -16.57 -1.15 -9.68
C MET A 91 -15.71 -0.19 -8.83
N TYR A 92 -16.03 1.10 -8.93
CA TYR A 92 -15.36 2.17 -8.20
C TYR A 92 -13.86 2.36 -8.54
N ASN A 93 -13.45 2.05 -9.78
CA ASN A 93 -12.09 2.36 -10.29
C ASN A 93 -11.93 3.81 -10.79
N GLY A 94 -12.99 4.62 -10.66
CA GLY A 94 -12.96 6.03 -11.02
C GLY A 94 -11.86 6.83 -10.31
N LEU A 95 -11.52 7.97 -10.91
CA LEU A 95 -10.59 8.95 -10.32
C LEU A 95 -11.09 9.55 -9.01
N PRO A 96 -12.38 9.95 -8.86
CA PRO A 96 -12.85 10.57 -7.64
C PRO A 96 -12.70 9.65 -6.43
N TRP A 97 -12.21 10.21 -5.33
CA TRP A 97 -12.14 9.50 -4.07
C TRP A 97 -13.50 9.57 -3.39
N PRO A 98 -14.08 8.44 -2.95
CA PRO A 98 -15.37 8.45 -2.29
C PRO A 98 -15.25 8.97 -0.86
N ASP A 99 -16.39 9.15 -0.19
CA ASP A 99 -16.41 9.45 1.25
C ASP A 99 -15.67 8.40 2.06
N GLU A 100 -15.06 8.81 3.17
CA GLU A 100 -14.26 7.93 4.02
C GLU A 100 -15.07 6.75 4.57
N GLU A 101 -16.38 6.91 4.77
CA GLU A 101 -17.27 5.83 5.20
C GLU A 101 -17.41 4.73 4.15
N PHE A 102 -17.21 5.05 2.87
CA PHE A 102 -17.32 4.11 1.77
C PHE A 102 -16.22 3.03 1.80
N THR A 103 -15.10 3.29 2.49
CA THR A 103 -14.04 2.28 2.72
C THR A 103 -14.57 1.01 3.40
N LYS A 104 -15.68 1.11 4.16
CA LYS A 104 -16.34 -0.03 4.78
C LYS A 104 -17.05 -0.95 3.78
N VAL A 105 -17.40 -0.43 2.60
CA VAL A 105 -18.08 -1.17 1.52
C VAL A 105 -17.06 -1.90 0.65
N THR A 106 -15.87 -1.32 0.46
CA THR A 106 -14.82 -1.87 -0.42
C THR A 106 -13.77 -2.72 0.31
N VAL A 107 -13.98 -3.03 1.59
CA VAL A 107 -12.98 -3.67 2.46
C VAL A 107 -12.37 -4.96 1.87
N GLU A 108 -13.19 -5.84 1.29
CA GLU A 108 -12.69 -7.11 0.71
C GLU A 108 -11.78 -6.88 -0.48
N ARG A 109 -12.17 -5.97 -1.39
CA ARG A 109 -11.36 -5.59 -2.55
C ARG A 109 -10.07 -4.93 -2.10
N ASP A 110 -10.15 -4.02 -1.13
CA ASP A 110 -8.99 -3.27 -0.65
C ASP A 110 -7.99 -4.21 0.09
N LEU A 111 -8.51 -5.21 0.82
CA LEU A 111 -7.71 -6.29 1.42
C LEU A 111 -7.04 -7.17 0.36
N GLU A 112 -7.73 -7.49 -0.73
CA GLU A 112 -7.17 -8.30 -1.81
C GLU A 112 -6.04 -7.57 -2.56
N ILE A 113 -6.24 -6.27 -2.84
CA ILE A 113 -5.18 -5.41 -3.38
C ILE A 113 -3.98 -5.43 -2.42
N LYS A 114 -4.21 -5.20 -1.13
CA LYS A 114 -3.14 -5.24 -0.12
C LYS A 114 -2.39 -6.57 -0.09
N ARG A 115 -3.11 -7.71 -0.09
CA ARG A 115 -2.51 -9.06 -0.14
C ARG A 115 -1.67 -9.26 -1.40
N THR A 116 -2.10 -8.70 -2.53
CA THR A 116 -1.35 -8.76 -3.79
C THR A 116 -0.02 -8.00 -3.67
N PHE A 117 0.00 -6.82 -3.02
CA PHE A 117 1.24 -6.09 -2.73
C PHE A 117 2.17 -6.84 -1.77
N ASP A 118 1.60 -7.54 -0.78
CA ASP A 118 2.39 -8.37 0.15
C ASP A 118 2.98 -9.60 -0.53
N ALA A 119 2.23 -10.22 -1.45
CA ALA A 119 2.69 -11.36 -2.24
C ALA A 119 3.72 -10.98 -3.31
N HIS A 120 3.64 -9.75 -3.84
CA HIS A 120 4.44 -9.28 -4.97
C HIS A 120 5.10 -7.91 -4.69
N PRO A 121 6.24 -7.88 -3.97
CA PRO A 121 6.93 -6.63 -3.63
C PRO A 121 7.40 -5.79 -4.82
N ILE A 122 7.56 -6.39 -6.02
CA ILE A 122 7.93 -5.70 -7.27
C ILE A 122 6.92 -4.63 -7.70
N LEU A 123 5.68 -4.72 -7.23
CA LEU A 123 4.63 -3.74 -7.52
C LEU A 123 4.97 -2.35 -6.97
N TRP A 124 5.70 -2.28 -5.85
CA TRP A 124 6.11 -1.00 -5.26
C TRP A 124 7.05 -0.22 -6.20
N PRO A 125 8.21 -0.76 -6.65
CA PRO A 125 9.04 -0.10 -7.66
C PRO A 125 8.30 0.29 -8.94
N ILE A 126 7.35 -0.52 -9.42
CA ILE A 126 6.55 -0.18 -10.60
C ILE A 126 5.70 1.06 -10.33
N LEU A 127 4.97 1.10 -9.19
CA LEU A 127 4.20 2.28 -8.82
C LEU A 127 5.08 3.51 -8.61
N PHE A 128 6.27 3.39 -8.01
CA PHE A 128 7.20 4.51 -7.87
C PHE A 128 7.69 5.04 -9.23
N GLY A 129 8.02 4.16 -10.18
CA GLY A 129 8.37 4.60 -11.55
C GLY A 129 7.20 5.29 -12.28
N LEU A 130 5.96 4.86 -12.03
CA LEU A 130 4.75 5.56 -12.53
C LEU A 130 4.51 6.91 -11.82
N ALA A 131 4.90 7.01 -10.54
CA ALA A 131 4.84 8.24 -9.76
C ALA A 131 5.84 9.28 -10.27
N GLU A 132 7.04 8.85 -10.67
CA GLU A 132 8.05 9.70 -11.33
C GLU A 132 7.61 10.08 -12.75
N SER A 133 6.96 9.17 -13.47
CA SER A 133 6.42 9.37 -14.82
C SER A 133 5.07 10.10 -14.83
N ARG A 134 5.01 11.26 -14.19
CA ARG A 134 3.78 12.06 -14.02
C ARG A 134 3.09 12.37 -15.37
N PRO A 135 1.75 12.30 -15.47
CA PRO A 135 0.78 12.01 -14.41
C PRO A 135 0.33 10.53 -14.34
N ALA A 136 1.16 9.56 -14.74
CA ALA A 136 0.72 8.17 -14.94
C ALA A 136 0.12 7.51 -13.68
N LEU A 137 0.65 7.84 -12.49
CA LEU A 137 0.12 7.33 -11.23
C LEU A 137 -1.36 7.66 -10.98
N CYS A 138 -1.91 8.73 -11.59
CA CYS A 138 -3.33 9.08 -11.49
C CYS A 138 -4.24 7.92 -11.93
N TYR A 139 -3.81 7.14 -12.92
CA TYR A 139 -4.56 5.99 -13.41
C TYR A 139 -4.56 4.83 -12.41
N CYS A 140 -3.58 4.77 -11.50
CA CYS A 140 -3.51 3.80 -10.40
C CYS A 140 -4.21 4.27 -9.11
N SER A 141 -5.05 5.32 -9.17
CA SER A 141 -5.72 5.92 -8.00
C SER A 141 -6.47 4.87 -7.14
N VAL A 142 -7.09 3.86 -7.76
CA VAL A 142 -7.79 2.79 -7.02
C VAL A 142 -6.85 1.98 -6.11
N LEU A 143 -5.63 1.67 -6.57
CA LEU A 143 -4.67 0.89 -5.78
C LEU A 143 -4.20 1.67 -4.57
N ILE A 144 -3.95 2.97 -4.76
CA ILE A 144 -3.49 3.88 -3.71
C ILE A 144 -4.60 4.10 -2.68
N ARG A 145 -5.86 4.26 -3.14
CA ARG A 145 -7.03 4.32 -2.26
C ARG A 145 -7.16 3.07 -1.40
N ALA A 146 -7.07 1.89 -2.01
CA ALA A 146 -7.15 0.63 -1.28
C ALA A 146 -6.06 0.52 -0.20
N LEU A 147 -4.80 0.79 -0.56
CA LEU A 147 -3.68 0.74 0.39
C LEU A 147 -3.87 1.74 1.53
N LEU A 148 -4.31 2.97 1.24
CA LEU A 148 -4.58 3.98 2.27
C LEU A 148 -5.77 3.61 3.15
N ALA A 149 -6.85 3.06 2.58
CA ALA A 149 -8.02 2.60 3.33
C ALA A 149 -7.64 1.51 4.34
N ILE A 150 -6.86 0.51 3.91
CA ILE A 150 -6.36 -0.54 4.81
C ILE A 150 -5.45 0.04 5.89
N ALA A 151 -4.59 1.01 5.57
CA ALA A 151 -3.78 1.70 6.58
C ALA A 151 -4.67 2.43 7.61
N ILE A 152 -5.69 3.17 7.18
CA ILE A 152 -6.65 3.87 8.05
C ILE A 152 -7.33 2.88 9.01
N THR A 153 -7.85 1.76 8.49
CA THR A 153 -8.54 0.72 9.28
C THR A 153 -7.60 0.03 10.27
N HIS A 154 -6.36 -0.25 9.84
CA HIS A 154 -5.34 -0.82 10.72
C HIS A 154 -5.05 0.11 11.90
N TRP A 155 -4.75 1.38 11.66
CA TRP A 155 -4.40 2.33 12.72
C TRP A 155 -5.57 2.63 13.65
N GLN A 156 -6.81 2.58 13.14
CA GLN A 156 -8.01 2.64 13.96
C GLN A 156 -8.05 1.48 14.97
N SER A 157 -7.86 0.26 14.49
CA SER A 157 -7.89 -0.95 15.32
C SER A 157 -6.72 -1.00 16.32
N ALA A 158 -5.52 -0.63 15.86
CA ALA A 158 -4.29 -0.64 16.65
C ALA A 158 -4.30 0.38 17.82
N SER A 159 -5.17 1.40 17.77
CA SER A 159 -5.28 2.42 18.83
C SER A 159 -5.61 1.88 20.22
N SER A 160 -6.22 0.69 20.30
CA SER A 160 -6.56 0.03 21.56
C SER A 160 -5.49 -0.96 22.06
N THR A 161 -4.59 -1.41 21.18
CA THR A 161 -3.63 -2.48 21.46
C THR A 161 -2.20 -1.97 21.60
N VAL A 162 -1.88 -0.86 20.94
CA VAL A 162 -0.51 -0.36 20.79
C VAL A 162 -0.42 1.11 21.24
N LYS A 163 0.71 1.48 21.89
CA LYS A 163 0.91 2.84 22.41
C LYS A 163 1.56 3.78 21.40
N LYS A 164 2.55 3.29 20.64
CA LYS A 164 3.26 4.06 19.60
C LYS A 164 3.22 3.33 18.27
N ALA A 165 3.13 4.08 17.17
CA ALA A 165 3.13 3.48 15.83
C ALA A 165 4.41 2.66 15.53
N SER A 166 5.54 3.05 16.13
CA SER A 166 6.80 2.31 16.05
C SER A 166 6.76 0.90 16.66
N ASP A 167 5.80 0.59 17.53
CA ASP A 167 5.65 -0.76 18.09
C ASP A 167 5.18 -1.75 17.00
N THR A 168 4.57 -1.26 15.91
CA THR A 168 4.17 -2.05 14.73
C THR A 168 4.99 -1.65 13.51
N VAL A 169 6.28 -2.01 13.51
CA VAL A 169 7.29 -1.56 12.52
C VAL A 169 6.86 -1.80 11.07
N ALA A 170 6.33 -2.98 10.75
CA ALA A 170 5.93 -3.32 9.38
C ALA A 170 4.85 -2.37 8.84
N ASN A 171 3.79 -2.14 9.61
CA ASN A 171 2.69 -1.25 9.24
C ASN A 171 3.11 0.23 9.21
N ALA A 172 4.01 0.64 10.10
CA ALA A 172 4.60 1.98 10.08
C ALA A 172 5.42 2.21 8.81
N LEU A 173 6.29 1.26 8.44
CA LEU A 173 7.11 1.33 7.23
C LEU A 173 6.24 1.33 5.97
N GLU A 174 5.20 0.50 5.94
CA GLU A 174 4.27 0.47 4.83
C GLU A 174 3.46 1.77 4.70
N THR A 175 2.96 2.32 5.82
CA THR A 175 2.26 3.61 5.79
C THR A 175 3.18 4.71 5.30
N LYS A 176 4.45 4.73 5.75
CA LYS A 176 5.47 5.65 5.23
C LYS A 176 5.64 5.48 3.71
N ARG A 177 5.75 4.25 3.22
CA ARG A 177 5.89 3.95 1.79
C ARG A 177 4.68 4.42 0.96
N ILE A 178 3.46 4.29 1.48
CA ILE A 178 2.24 4.82 0.82
C ILE A 178 2.33 6.35 0.70
N LEU A 179 2.69 7.03 1.79
CA LEU A 179 2.80 8.49 1.79
C LEU A 179 3.93 8.99 0.90
N GLU A 180 5.07 8.31 0.88
CA GLU A 180 6.19 8.60 -0.03
C GLU A 180 5.75 8.44 -1.50
N LEU A 181 5.03 7.37 -1.84
CA LEU A 181 4.49 7.17 -3.18
C LEU A 181 3.57 8.32 -3.59
N MET A 182 2.66 8.72 -2.69
CA MET A 182 1.76 9.85 -2.92
C MET A 182 2.53 11.18 -3.02
N ALA A 183 3.61 11.36 -2.27
CA ALA A 183 4.48 12.53 -2.33
C ALA A 183 5.23 12.62 -3.68
N VAL A 184 5.88 11.53 -4.11
CA VAL A 184 6.58 11.43 -5.40
C VAL A 184 5.62 11.68 -6.56
N GLY A 185 4.40 11.14 -6.47
CA GLY A 185 3.34 11.36 -7.45
C GLY A 185 2.72 12.76 -7.43
N GLN A 186 3.14 13.66 -6.53
CA GLN A 186 2.50 14.97 -6.29
C GLN A 186 0.99 14.86 -6.05
N PHE A 187 0.59 13.86 -5.28
CA PHE A 187 -0.78 13.76 -4.77
C PHE A 187 -0.93 14.57 -3.50
N LEU A 188 0.14 14.67 -2.70
CA LEU A 188 0.15 15.40 -1.45
C LEU A 188 1.02 16.67 -1.54
N PRO A 189 0.51 17.80 -1.02
CA PRO A 189 1.26 19.01 -0.80
C PRO A 189 2.04 18.90 0.52
N HIS A 190 3.01 19.77 0.72
CA HIS A 190 3.57 19.97 2.06
C HIS A 190 2.55 20.72 2.95
N PRO A 191 2.48 20.44 4.26
CA PRO A 191 3.25 19.46 5.05
C PRO A 191 2.79 18.00 4.96
N LEU A 192 1.62 17.71 4.36
CA LEU A 192 1.04 16.35 4.32
C LEU A 192 1.98 15.31 3.68
N ARG A 193 2.75 15.71 2.65
CA ARG A 193 3.74 14.85 1.97
C ARG A 193 4.88 14.38 2.89
N SER A 194 5.15 15.10 3.98
CA SER A 194 6.27 14.85 4.90
C SER A 194 5.86 14.08 6.15
N VAL A 195 4.56 13.77 6.33
CA VAL A 195 4.04 13.05 7.50
C VAL A 195 4.75 11.72 7.74
N GLY A 196 5.23 11.05 6.69
CA GLY A 196 5.98 9.81 6.78
C GLY A 196 7.21 9.86 7.70
N ASP A 197 7.80 11.04 7.91
CA ASP A 197 9.00 11.23 8.74
C ASP A 197 8.70 11.19 10.24
N ILE A 198 7.48 11.56 10.63
CA ILE A 198 7.09 11.62 12.05
C ILE A 198 6.21 10.44 12.50
N ILE A 199 5.72 9.59 11.59
CA ILE A 199 4.77 8.50 11.91
C ILE A 199 5.24 7.66 13.09
N GLY A 200 6.52 7.28 13.14
CA GLY A 200 7.06 6.38 14.18
C GLY A 200 6.98 6.96 15.61
N ILE A 201 6.85 8.27 15.75
CA ILE A 201 6.77 9.00 17.03
C ILE A 201 5.33 9.07 17.54
N LEU A 202 4.36 9.07 16.63
CA LEU A 202 2.96 9.29 16.92
C LEU A 202 2.30 8.05 17.55
N SER A 203 1.18 8.27 18.25
CA SER A 203 0.31 7.17 18.64
C SER A 203 -0.50 6.67 17.43
N PRO A 204 -0.90 5.38 17.40
CA PRO A 204 -1.74 4.82 16.35
C PRO A 204 -3.00 5.65 16.07
N PHE A 205 -3.66 6.14 17.12
CA PHE A 205 -4.85 7.00 16.98
C PHE A 205 -4.55 8.30 16.23
N HIS A 206 -3.45 8.99 16.54
CA HIS A 206 -3.10 10.22 15.83
C HIS A 206 -2.71 9.94 14.37
N VAL A 207 -2.03 8.81 14.09
CA VAL A 207 -1.77 8.39 12.69
C VAL A 207 -3.09 8.19 11.96
N HIS A 208 -4.04 7.45 12.54
CA HIS A 208 -5.38 7.26 11.97
C HIS A 208 -6.07 8.59 11.61
N LEU A 209 -6.07 9.56 12.53
CA LEU A 209 -6.66 10.88 12.27
C LEU A 209 -5.97 11.61 11.12
N ILE A 210 -4.64 11.61 11.06
CA ILE A 210 -3.91 12.28 9.97
C ILE A 210 -4.20 11.61 8.62
N LEU A 211 -4.26 10.27 8.56
CA LEU A 211 -4.61 9.57 7.32
C LEU A 211 -6.05 9.87 6.87
N LEU A 212 -6.99 10.09 7.80
CA LEU A 212 -8.33 10.57 7.46
C LEU A 212 -8.31 11.98 6.86
N ASP A 213 -7.53 12.92 7.39
CA ASP A 213 -7.36 14.24 6.76
C ASP A 213 -6.80 14.12 5.35
N ILE A 214 -5.82 13.24 5.16
CA ILE A 214 -5.23 12.97 3.85
C ILE A 214 -6.30 12.40 2.91
N TRP A 215 -7.14 11.47 3.36
CA TRP A 215 -8.26 10.96 2.56
C TRP A 215 -9.21 12.07 2.12
N ILE A 216 -9.64 12.91 3.06
CA ILE A 216 -10.54 14.04 2.79
C ILE A 216 -9.89 15.04 1.83
N PHE A 217 -8.61 15.35 2.03
CA PHE A 217 -7.85 16.20 1.12
C PHE A 217 -7.84 15.63 -0.30
N MET A 218 -7.63 14.32 -0.46
CA MET A 218 -7.63 13.64 -1.76
C MET A 218 -9.00 13.61 -2.44
N ARG A 219 -10.09 13.54 -1.65
CA ARG A 219 -11.47 13.70 -2.15
C ARG A 219 -11.73 15.08 -2.70
N GLU A 220 -11.28 16.12 -2.00
CA GLU A 220 -11.47 17.51 -2.45
C GLU A 220 -10.50 17.91 -3.56
N ASN A 221 -9.32 17.28 -3.61
CA ASN A 221 -8.23 17.61 -4.53
C ASN A 221 -7.84 16.38 -5.35
N VAL A 222 -8.80 15.82 -6.09
CA VAL A 222 -8.63 14.59 -6.87
C VAL A 222 -7.41 14.67 -7.80
N PRO A 223 -6.45 13.72 -7.72
CA PRO A 223 -5.30 13.67 -8.60
C PRO A 223 -5.73 13.20 -9.99
N SER A 224 -6.14 14.13 -10.85
CA SER A 224 -6.44 13.85 -12.25
C SER A 224 -5.28 14.26 -13.16
N PRO A 225 -5.12 13.63 -14.34
CA PRO A 225 -4.12 14.08 -15.32
C PRO A 225 -4.26 15.55 -15.72
N ALA A 226 -5.48 16.11 -15.65
CA ALA A 226 -5.76 17.51 -15.94
C ALA A 226 -5.25 18.48 -14.85
N ALA A 227 -4.95 17.98 -13.65
CA ALA A 227 -4.37 18.78 -12.57
C ALA A 227 -2.86 19.03 -12.75
N PHE A 228 -2.22 18.41 -13.75
CA PHE A 228 -0.79 18.56 -14.01
C PHE A 228 -0.56 19.51 -15.17
N VAL A 229 0.36 20.46 -14.96
CA VAL A 229 0.82 21.44 -15.94
C VAL A 229 2.21 21.08 -16.45
N VAL A 230 2.53 21.53 -17.65
CA VAL A 230 3.83 21.30 -18.28
C VAL A 230 4.81 22.37 -17.79
N SER A 231 5.89 21.94 -17.14
CA SER A 231 7.03 22.76 -16.74
C SER A 231 7.76 23.28 -17.97
N PRO A 232 8.49 24.42 -17.88
CA PRO A 232 9.39 24.87 -18.95
C PRO A 232 10.47 23.85 -19.34
N SER A 233 10.87 22.97 -18.41
CA SER A 233 11.75 21.81 -18.67
C SER A 233 11.04 20.65 -19.41
N GLY A 234 9.76 20.84 -19.68
CA GLY A 234 8.79 19.92 -20.28
C GLY A 234 8.23 18.87 -19.32
N GLY A 235 8.74 18.73 -18.09
CA GLY A 235 8.21 17.81 -17.08
C GLY A 235 6.76 18.14 -16.68
N PHE A 236 6.00 17.15 -16.19
CA PHE A 236 4.69 17.44 -15.60
C PHE A 236 4.85 17.73 -14.12
N TYR A 237 4.20 18.80 -13.65
CA TYR A 237 4.14 19.13 -12.24
C TYR A 237 2.74 19.59 -11.86
N ARG A 238 2.36 19.33 -10.62
CA ARG A 238 1.09 19.79 -10.05
C ARG A 238 1.37 20.97 -9.12
N GLU A 239 0.81 22.12 -9.46
CA GLU A 239 0.68 23.20 -8.50
C GLU A 239 -0.59 22.97 -7.69
N PHE A 240 -0.44 22.92 -6.38
CA PHE A 240 -1.57 23.08 -5.50
C PHE A 240 -1.58 24.59 -5.21
N GLY A 241 -2.52 25.35 -5.78
CA GLY A 241 -2.49 26.83 -5.85
C GLY A 241 -2.54 27.57 -4.48
N PRO A 242 -2.71 28.90 -4.42
CA PRO A 242 -2.63 29.66 -3.17
C PRO A 242 -3.79 29.32 -2.21
N TYR A 243 -3.43 28.62 -1.15
CA TYR A 243 -4.28 27.75 -0.35
C TYR A 243 -5.26 28.43 0.60
N LYS A 244 -6.56 28.21 0.37
CA LYS A 244 -7.57 28.23 1.45
C LYS A 244 -7.94 26.84 1.97
N SER A 245 -7.89 25.79 1.14
CA SER A 245 -8.29 24.42 1.54
C SER A 245 -7.20 23.62 2.24
N ILE A 246 -5.91 23.76 1.90
CA ILE A 246 -4.86 22.97 2.57
C ILE A 246 -4.77 23.26 4.06
N LYS A 247 -4.91 24.54 4.44
CA LYS A 247 -4.74 24.96 5.83
C LYS A 247 -5.69 24.22 6.77
N SER A 248 -6.95 24.00 6.35
CA SER A 248 -7.90 23.24 7.16
C SER A 248 -7.47 21.78 7.33
N HIS A 249 -6.95 21.15 6.28
CA HIS A 249 -6.48 19.75 6.32
C HIS A 249 -5.17 19.58 7.10
N CYS A 250 -4.39 20.64 7.26
CA CYS A 250 -3.11 20.60 8.00
C CYS A 250 -3.24 21.03 9.46
N GLU A 251 -4.35 21.65 9.87
CA GLU A 251 -4.49 22.18 11.24
C GLU A 251 -4.49 21.05 12.28
N ARG A 252 -5.15 19.92 11.99
CA ARG A 252 -5.11 18.75 12.89
C ARG A 252 -3.70 18.17 12.99
N LEU A 253 -2.96 18.06 11.88
CA LEU A 253 -1.54 17.69 11.90
C LEU A 253 -0.72 18.63 12.77
N ARG A 254 -0.91 19.95 12.61
CA ARG A 254 -0.23 20.98 13.41
C ARG A 254 -0.49 20.81 14.91
N LEU A 255 -1.76 20.68 15.30
CA LEU A 255 -2.16 20.47 16.70
C LEU A 255 -1.61 19.17 17.29
N ILE A 256 -1.60 18.09 16.50
CA ILE A 256 -0.97 16.83 16.90
C ILE A 256 0.53 17.05 17.12
N MET A 257 1.26 17.65 16.19
CA MET A 257 2.69 17.89 16.35
C MET A 257 3.01 18.78 17.56
N LEU A 258 2.16 19.77 17.88
CA LEU A 258 2.29 20.58 19.10
C LEU A 258 2.31 19.71 20.37
N LYS A 259 1.46 18.68 20.44
CA LYS A 259 1.43 17.70 21.54
C LYS A 259 2.71 16.87 21.63
N TYR A 260 3.43 16.70 20.53
CA TYR A 260 4.69 15.95 20.47
C TYR A 260 5.94 16.84 20.32
N ILE A 261 5.84 18.16 20.49
CA ILE A 261 6.97 19.11 20.28
C ILE A 261 8.31 18.61 20.82
N PRO A 262 8.42 18.07 22.05
CA PRO A 262 9.71 17.63 22.57
C PRO A 262 10.43 16.58 21.70
N GLN A 263 9.70 15.84 20.86
CA GLN A 263 10.21 14.81 19.96
C GLN A 263 10.22 15.23 18.48
N VAL A 264 9.43 16.23 18.07
CA VAL A 264 9.28 16.64 16.66
C VAL A 264 9.53 18.13 16.41
N ALA A 265 10.28 18.80 17.28
CA ALA A 265 10.49 20.26 17.20
C ALA A 265 11.13 20.68 15.87
N THR A 266 12.12 19.92 15.41
CA THR A 266 12.83 20.12 14.14
C THR A 266 11.89 20.01 12.95
N GLU A 267 11.09 18.94 12.92
CA GLU A 267 10.12 18.66 11.88
C GLU A 267 8.98 19.68 11.92
N PHE A 268 8.57 20.15 13.11
CA PHE A 268 7.55 21.19 13.25
C PHE A 268 7.99 22.51 12.62
N ILE A 269 9.25 22.89 12.83
CA ILE A 269 9.84 24.09 12.20
C ILE A 269 9.83 23.93 10.69
N GLN A 270 10.30 22.79 10.18
CA GLN A 270 10.32 22.50 8.74
C GLN A 270 8.92 22.48 8.12
N PHE A 271 7.92 21.95 8.84
CA PHE A 271 6.58 21.73 8.30
C PHE A 271 5.73 23.01 8.23
N PHE A 272 5.94 23.93 9.16
CA PHE A 272 4.99 25.04 9.38
C PHE A 272 5.63 26.42 9.52
N ILE A 273 6.95 26.52 9.69
CA ILE A 273 7.65 27.79 9.95
C ILE A 273 8.57 28.14 8.78
N GLU A 274 9.34 27.19 8.28
CA GLU A 274 10.24 27.41 7.16
C GLU A 274 9.46 27.50 5.83
N PRO A 275 9.81 28.44 4.93
CA PRO A 275 9.25 28.48 3.59
C PRO A 275 9.73 27.25 2.80
N GLU A 276 8.83 26.61 2.05
CA GLU A 276 9.21 25.53 1.13
C GLU A 276 10.30 26.03 0.15
N VAL A 277 11.43 25.32 0.12
CA VAL A 277 12.52 25.51 -0.85
C VAL A 277 12.17 24.84 -2.17
#